data_AF-R6ZXZ3-F1
#
_entry.id   AF-R6ZXZ3-F1
#
_cell.length_a   1.000
_cell.length_b   1.000
_cell.length_c   1.000
_cell.angle_alpha   90.00
_cell.angle_beta   90.00
_cell.angle_gamma   90.00
#
_symmetry.space_group_name_H-M   'P 1'
#
loop_
_entity.id
_entity.type
_entity.pdbx_description
1 polymer ?
#
loop_
_entity_poly.entity_id
_entity_poly.type
_entity_poly.pdbx_seq_one_letter_code
_entity_poly.pdbx_strand_id
1 'polypeptide(L)' 'MNKNKFAITPPMGWNSYDYYDTTVNEEQVKKNVFYIISYLS' A
#
# COMPACT_ATOMS: atom_id res chain seq x y z
N MET A 1 6.31 16.64 -14.19
CA MET A 1 6.39 16.17 -12.80
C MET A 1 7.87 16.01 -12.41
N ASN A 2 8.38 16.66 -11.35
CA ASN A 2 9.81 16.58 -10.99
C ASN A 2 10.08 15.38 -10.08
N LYS A 3 10.79 14.36 -10.58
CA LYS A 3 11.06 13.09 -9.89
C LYS A 3 11.69 13.22 -8.50
N ASN A 4 12.48 14.27 -8.27
CA ASN A 4 13.21 14.46 -7.01
C ASN A 4 12.33 15.01 -5.87
N LYS A 5 11.07 15.36 -6.14
CA LYS A 5 10.16 15.93 -5.15
C LYS A 5 9.08 14.95 -4.64
N PHE A 6 8.98 13.74 -5.20
CA PHE A 6 7.88 12.80 -4.88
C PHE A 6 8.19 11.81 -3.74
N ALA A 7 9.46 11.42 -3.58
CA ALA A 7 9.89 10.47 -2.57
C ALA A 7 11.18 10.99 -1.92
N ILE A 8 11.05 12.09 -1.19
CA ILE A 8 12.16 12.72 -0.47
C ILE A 8 12.65 11.78 0.66
N THR A 9 11.75 10.97 1.20
CA THR A 9 12.02 9.86 2.11
C THR A 9 11.63 8.53 1.45
N PRO A 10 12.16 7.39 1.91
CA PRO A 10 11.75 6.09 1.41
C PRO A 10 10.22 5.91 1.49
N PRO A 11 9.56 5.47 0.41
CA PRO A 11 8.11 5.29 0.42
C PRO A 11 7.73 4.12 1.34
N MET A 12 6.82 4.39 2.27
CA MET A 12 6.22 3.39 3.14
C MET A 12 4.84 3.02 2.61
N GLY A 13 4.51 1.73 2.61
CA GLY A 13 3.25 1.24 2.08
C GLY A 13 3.10 -0.26 2.27
N TRP A 14 2.11 -0.83 1.60
CA TRP A 14 1.83 -2.25 1.62
C TRP A 14 1.83 -2.81 0.20
N ASN A 15 2.28 -4.05 0.07
CA ASN A 15 2.30 -4.80 -1.19
C ASN A 15 1.42 -6.05 -1.04
N SER A 16 0.55 -6.28 -2.03
CA SER A 16 -0.35 -7.44 -2.07
C SER A 16 0.36 -8.75 -2.42
N TYR A 17 1.51 -8.68 -3.09
CA TYR A 17 2.13 -9.83 -3.73
C TYR A 17 2.56 -10.92 -2.75
N ASP A 18 3.17 -10.55 -1.63
CA ASP A 18 3.70 -11.52 -0.66
C ASP A 18 2.60 -12.36 0.03
N TYR A 19 1.34 -11.90 -0.02
CA TYR A 19 0.21 -12.59 0.62
C TYR A 19 -0.78 -13.18 -0.37
N TYR A 20 -1.03 -12.49 -1.50
CA TYR A 20 -2.07 -12.87 -2.46
C TYR A 20 -1.50 -13.35 -3.81
N ASP A 21 -0.18 -13.24 -4.03
CA ASP A 21 0.49 -13.51 -5.31
C ASP A 21 -0.26 -12.83 -6.47
N THR A 22 -0.91 -13.60 -7.34
CA THR A 22 -1.67 -13.11 -8.50
C THR A 22 -3.19 -13.04 -8.28
N THR A 23 -3.67 -13.40 -7.09
CA THR A 23 -5.10 -13.62 -6.79
C THR A 23 -5.76 -12.49 -6.00
N VAL A 24 -5.09 -11.35 -5.84
CA VAL A 24 -5.63 -10.19 -5.12
C VAL A 24 -6.86 -9.61 -5.83
N ASN A 25 -7.87 -9.22 -5.06
CA ASN A 25 -9.07 -8.54 -5.56
C ASN A 25 -9.34 -7.20 -4.86
N GLU A 26 -10.28 -6.42 -5.41
CA GLU A 26 -10.60 -5.07 -4.93
C GLU A 26 -11.06 -5.02 -3.46
N GLU A 27 -11.84 -6.02 -3.03
CA GLU A 27 -12.34 -6.08 -1.66
C GLU A 27 -11.21 -6.26 -0.64
N GLN A 28 -10.23 -7.10 -0.97
CA GLN A 28 -9.04 -7.34 -0.15
C GLN A 28 -8.17 -6.08 -0.02
N VAL A 29 -7.95 -5.37 -1.14
CA VAL A 29 -7.20 -4.10 -1.13
C VAL A 29 -7.89 -3.06 -0.25
N LYS A 30 -9.21 -2.89 -0.39
CA LYS A 30 -9.99 -1.94 0.41
C LYS A 30 -9.91 -2.26 1.90
N LYS A 31 -10.13 -3.52 2.28
CA LYS A 31 -10.02 -3.98 3.67
C LYS A 31 -8.65 -3.67 4.27
N ASN A 32 -7.58 -3.90 3.51
CA ASN A 32 -6.24 -3.64 4.01
C ASN A 32 -5.94 -2.14 4.17
N VAL A 33 -6.47 -1.28 3.28
CA VAL A 33 -6.38 0.19 3.47
C VAL A 33 -7.05 0.62 4.77
N PHE A 34 -8.25 0.11 5.07
CA PHE A 34 -8.92 0.39 6.34
C PHE A 34 -8.12 -0.08 7.55
N TYR A 35 -7.48 -1.24 7.46
CA TYR A 35 -6.61 -1.75 8.52
C TYR A 35 -5.38 -0.85 8.75
N ILE A 36 -4.68 -0.47 7.68
CA ILE A 36 -3.51 0.42 7.76
C ILE A 36 -3.88 1.76 8.41
N ILE A 37 -4.99 2.38 7.99
CA ILE A 37 -5.44 3.66 8.56
C ILE A 37 -5.75 3.51 10.06
N SER A 38 -6.36 2.40 10.47
CA SER A 38 -6.83 2.19 11.84
C SER A 38 -5.73 1.82 12.84
N TYR A 39 -4.59 1.29 12.37
CA TYR A 39 -3.57 0.70 13.25
C TYR A 39 -2.14 1.19 13.02
N LEU A 40 -1.87 1.93 11.94
CA LEU A 40 -0.54 2.43 11.58
C LEU A 40 -0.48 3.97 11.51
N SER A 41 -1.45 4.66 12.12
CA SER A 41 -1.48 6.13 12.21
C SER A 41 -0.51 6.70 13.26
#